data_AF-A0A7V2N2M1-F1
#
_entry.id   AF-A0A7V2N2M1-F1
#
_cell.length_a   1.000
_cell.length_b   1.000
_cell.length_c   1.000
_cell.angle_alpha   90.00
_cell.angle_beta   90.00
_cell.angle_gamma   90.00
#
_symmetry.space_group_name_H-M   'P 1'
#
loop_
_entity.id
_entity.type
_entity.pdbx_description
1 polymer ?
#
loop_
_entity_poly.entity_id
_entity_poly.type
_entity_poly.pdbx_seq_one_letter_code
_entity_poly.pdbx_strand_id
1 'polypeptide(L)'
;MKRQMVWGLVGLLLFTSVLQAAELTYVDLVQRLYDLRAVARLPEPGEACAQWSSYDRASVYDPEQGYVKWWANGDGNGFIRKEGDTLVLAEMEGPGVIWRIWSAMPQEGHVRFYLDGAETPAIDLPFIGLFDRKHPPFDRPALVYMAARGQNCYVPIPYQKSCKIVATEGWGRYFHFTYTTFPKGTRVPTFGMSLSAEEKAALDEANTVLTGGGLWSRDLAPGTLRPEETVTIQPGDRFVAEMEGSWAVVGFGVKMPFEDREDQIQALRQIVLQVTWDDEPQPAIWSPLGDFFGTAPGVNPYRSLPLGMTEDGFYCNWYMPFSTRTRWEFINEGPKPRTLELTSVIEPLSESPDRLGRFHAKWHRGAFLPADKARWPDWTILKTAGRGRFCGVGLHVWNPRGGQCSEVAWCHGHYWWGEGDEKFFVDGETFPSTFGTGTEDYFGYAWG
;
A
#
# COMPACT_ATOMS: atom_id res chain seq x y z
N MET A 1 -63.23 -26.86 -20.25
CA MET A 1 -62.84 -25.61 -19.56
C MET A 1 -61.61 -25.04 -20.25
N LYS A 2 -61.70 -23.78 -20.72
CA LYS A 2 -60.68 -23.06 -21.48
C LYS A 2 -59.46 -22.74 -20.60
N ARG A 3 -58.23 -23.00 -21.05
CA ARG A 3 -57.00 -22.45 -20.47
C ARG A 3 -56.67 -21.13 -21.18
N GLN A 4 -56.72 -20.03 -20.45
CA GLN A 4 -56.24 -18.72 -20.91
C GLN A 4 -54.74 -18.61 -20.58
N MET A 5 -53.92 -18.28 -21.58
CA MET A 5 -52.55 -17.78 -21.41
C MET A 5 -52.65 -16.29 -21.05
N VAL A 6 -52.05 -15.90 -19.92
CA VAL A 6 -51.80 -14.49 -19.57
C VAL A 6 -50.33 -14.20 -19.88
N TRP A 7 -50.08 -13.31 -20.84
CA TRP A 7 -48.77 -12.73 -21.08
C TRP A 7 -48.60 -11.55 -20.12
N GLY A 8 -47.75 -11.71 -19.09
CA GLY A 8 -47.33 -10.60 -18.24
C GLY A 8 -46.18 -9.85 -18.91
N LEU A 9 -46.40 -8.60 -19.31
CA LEU A 9 -45.34 -7.67 -19.65
C LEU A 9 -44.52 -7.38 -18.37
N VAL A 10 -43.26 -7.84 -18.34
CA VAL A 10 -42.27 -7.36 -17.38
C VAL A 10 -41.75 -6.02 -17.89
N GLY A 11 -42.24 -4.93 -17.30
CA GLY A 11 -41.69 -3.59 -17.52
C GLY A 11 -40.31 -3.50 -16.88
N LEU A 12 -39.26 -3.41 -17.70
CA LEU A 12 -37.89 -3.16 -17.26
C LEU A 12 -37.79 -1.70 -16.80
N LEU A 13 -37.95 -1.45 -15.50
CA LEU A 13 -37.63 -0.16 -14.89
C LEU A 13 -36.10 -0.01 -14.84
N LEU A 14 -35.53 0.64 -15.85
CA LEU A 14 -34.16 1.13 -15.83
C LEU A 14 -34.07 2.27 -14.81
N PHE A 15 -33.66 1.94 -13.58
CA PHE A 15 -33.17 2.94 -12.64
C PHE A 15 -31.79 3.39 -13.12
N THR A 16 -31.75 4.51 -13.85
CA THR A 16 -30.50 5.26 -14.02
C THR A 16 -30.19 5.92 -12.68
N SER A 17 -29.43 5.25 -11.82
CA SER A 17 -28.80 5.90 -10.68
C SER A 17 -27.83 6.93 -11.23
N VAL A 18 -28.19 8.21 -11.14
CA VAL A 18 -27.22 9.29 -11.33
C VAL A 18 -26.25 9.14 -10.17
N LEU A 19 -25.08 8.54 -10.43
CA LEU A 19 -23.97 8.53 -9.48
C LEU A 19 -23.64 9.99 -9.19
N GLN A 20 -23.99 10.45 -7.99
CA GLN A 20 -23.60 11.77 -7.52
C GLN A 20 -22.07 11.82 -7.55
N ALA A 21 -21.53 12.84 -8.23
CA ALA A 21 -20.11 13.12 -8.25
C ALA A 21 -19.58 13.17 -6.81
N ALA A 22 -18.60 12.31 -6.49
CA ALA A 22 -17.93 12.39 -5.20
C ALA A 22 -17.18 13.72 -5.12
N GLU A 23 -17.37 14.46 -4.03
CA GLU A 23 -16.64 15.68 -3.73
C GLU A 23 -15.73 15.39 -2.54
N LEU A 24 -14.43 15.61 -2.72
CA LEU A 24 -13.41 15.42 -1.70
C LEU A 24 -12.78 16.77 -1.42
N THR A 25 -12.80 17.19 -0.16
CA THR A 25 -12.03 18.34 0.32
C THR A 25 -10.57 17.95 0.55
N TYR A 26 -9.68 18.92 0.76
CA TYR A 26 -8.29 18.62 1.13
C TYR A 26 -8.22 17.88 2.47
N VAL A 27 -9.12 18.19 3.41
CA VAL A 27 -9.23 17.49 4.70
C VAL A 27 -9.57 16.01 4.49
N ASP A 28 -10.55 15.70 3.62
CA ASP A 28 -10.91 14.32 3.29
C ASP A 28 -9.72 13.55 2.69
N LEU A 29 -8.91 14.23 1.87
CA LEU A 29 -7.72 13.63 1.25
C LEU A 29 -6.61 13.37 2.27
N VAL A 30 -6.38 14.28 3.22
CA VAL A 30 -5.40 14.10 4.28
C VAL A 30 -5.82 12.98 5.24
N GLN A 31 -7.10 12.87 5.58
CA GLN A 31 -7.63 11.79 6.43
C GLN A 31 -7.38 10.40 5.82
N ARG A 32 -7.43 10.27 4.48
CA ARG A 32 -7.14 9.01 3.79
C ARG A 32 -5.73 8.47 4.02
N LEU A 33 -4.78 9.29 4.48
CA LEU A 33 -3.43 8.84 4.80
C LEU A 33 -3.39 7.85 5.99
N TYR A 34 -4.39 7.92 6.89
CA TYR A 34 -4.45 7.09 8.09
C TYR A 34 -5.80 6.39 8.33
N ASP A 35 -6.81 6.63 7.49
CA ASP A 35 -8.09 5.93 7.60
C ASP A 35 -8.05 4.51 6.99
N LEU A 36 -7.81 3.52 7.85
CA LEU A 36 -7.85 2.11 7.44
C LEU A 36 -9.26 1.61 7.05
N ARG A 37 -10.35 2.31 7.40
CA ARG A 37 -11.71 1.97 6.91
C ARG A 37 -11.85 2.33 5.43
N ALA A 38 -11.38 3.52 5.03
CA ALA A 38 -11.41 3.96 3.64
C ALA A 38 -10.68 2.99 2.70
N VAL A 39 -9.58 2.38 3.16
CA VAL A 39 -8.81 1.38 2.40
C VAL A 39 -9.67 0.16 2.03
N ALA A 40 -10.60 -0.24 2.90
CA ALA A 40 -11.47 -1.40 2.68
C ALA A 40 -12.62 -1.13 1.71
N ARG A 41 -13.01 0.13 1.45
CA ARG A 41 -14.05 0.44 0.44
C ARG A 41 -13.56 0.02 -0.93
N LEU A 42 -14.37 -0.66 -1.73
CA LEU A 42 -13.96 -1.04 -3.08
C LEU A 42 -13.69 0.22 -3.94
N PRO A 43 -12.63 0.24 -4.77
CA PRO A 43 -12.39 1.37 -5.68
C PRO A 43 -13.57 1.52 -6.65
N GLU A 44 -13.95 2.77 -6.91
CA GLU A 44 -14.99 3.09 -7.88
C GLU A 44 -14.47 2.83 -9.31
N PRO A 45 -15.34 2.48 -10.27
CA PRO A 45 -14.94 2.32 -11.66
C PRO A 45 -14.25 3.57 -12.21
N GLY A 46 -13.01 3.43 -12.68
CA GLY A 46 -12.18 4.53 -13.17
C GLY A 46 -11.25 5.15 -12.12
N GLU A 47 -11.28 4.66 -10.86
CA GLU A 47 -10.20 4.90 -9.90
C GLU A 47 -9.00 3.99 -10.22
N ALA A 48 -7.81 4.55 -10.38
CA ALA A 48 -6.59 3.80 -10.66
C ALA A 48 -5.37 4.44 -9.98
N CYS A 49 -4.40 3.62 -9.58
CA CYS A 49 -3.11 4.06 -9.03
C CYS A 49 -2.01 3.83 -10.06
N ALA A 50 -1.08 4.77 -10.19
CA ALA A 50 0.05 4.70 -11.10
C ALA A 50 1.26 5.47 -10.53
N GLN A 51 2.40 5.35 -11.20
CA GLN A 51 3.63 6.03 -10.82
C GLN A 51 4.38 6.58 -12.03
N TRP A 52 4.78 7.84 -11.93
CA TRP A 52 5.87 8.37 -12.73
C TRP A 52 7.18 8.22 -11.96
N SER A 53 8.18 7.59 -12.56
CA SER A 53 9.50 7.47 -11.98
C SER A 53 10.59 7.76 -13.00
N SER A 54 11.81 7.89 -12.50
CA SER A 54 13.02 8.02 -13.31
C SER A 54 13.56 6.68 -13.83
N TYR A 55 12.72 5.65 -13.96
CA TYR A 55 13.13 4.32 -14.43
C TYR A 55 13.87 4.37 -15.77
N ASP A 56 14.71 3.36 -16.05
CA ASP A 56 15.43 3.25 -17.30
C ASP A 56 14.47 3.03 -18.49
N ARG A 57 14.34 4.06 -19.33
CA ARG A 57 13.47 4.05 -20.52
C ARG A 57 13.93 3.09 -21.63
N ALA A 58 15.07 2.41 -21.46
CA ALA A 58 15.44 1.30 -22.31
C ALA A 58 14.55 0.07 -22.08
N SER A 59 13.96 -0.08 -20.89
CA SER A 59 12.95 -1.10 -20.57
C SER A 59 11.62 -0.77 -21.24
N VAL A 60 11.27 -1.49 -22.30
CA VAL A 60 10.05 -1.25 -23.09
C VAL A 60 9.30 -2.54 -23.41
N TYR A 61 8.01 -2.41 -23.71
CA TYR A 61 7.24 -3.47 -24.34
C TYR A 61 7.10 -3.17 -25.83
N ASP A 62 7.55 -4.09 -26.66
CA ASP A 62 7.40 -4.07 -28.11
C ASP A 62 6.40 -5.19 -28.52
N PRO A 63 5.37 -4.91 -29.33
CA PRO A 63 4.37 -5.93 -29.70
C PRO A 63 4.93 -7.14 -30.46
N GLU A 64 6.06 -7.01 -31.15
CA GLU A 64 6.69 -8.08 -31.93
C GLU A 64 7.77 -8.81 -31.12
N GLN A 65 8.56 -8.09 -30.34
CA GLN A 65 9.71 -8.59 -29.59
C GLN A 65 9.40 -8.94 -28.12
N GLY A 66 8.24 -8.50 -27.61
CA GLY A 66 7.87 -8.62 -26.21
C GLY A 66 8.60 -7.61 -25.32
N TYR A 67 9.01 -8.05 -24.12
CA TYR A 67 9.74 -7.20 -23.19
C TYR A 67 11.21 -7.05 -23.61
N VAL A 68 11.60 -5.82 -23.95
CA VAL A 68 12.95 -5.50 -24.46
C VAL A 68 13.74 -4.81 -23.35
N LYS A 69 14.96 -5.31 -23.11
CA LYS A 69 15.88 -4.82 -22.06
C LYS A 69 15.20 -4.67 -20.70
N TRP A 70 14.37 -5.64 -20.33
CA TRP A 70 13.56 -5.60 -19.09
C TRP A 70 14.34 -5.50 -17.77
N TRP A 71 15.65 -5.70 -17.84
CA TRP A 71 16.61 -5.62 -16.74
C TRP A 71 17.45 -4.33 -16.77
N ALA A 72 17.11 -3.35 -17.61
CA ALA A 72 17.86 -2.11 -17.70
C ALA A 72 17.81 -1.35 -16.37
N ASN A 73 18.96 -0.82 -15.94
CA ASN A 73 19.21 -0.30 -14.59
C ASN A 73 19.88 1.09 -14.63
N GLY A 74 19.75 1.80 -15.77
CA GLY A 74 20.25 3.14 -15.99
C GLY A 74 19.35 4.22 -15.39
N ASP A 75 18.80 3.96 -14.22
CA ASP A 75 17.80 4.80 -13.56
C ASP A 75 18.32 6.20 -13.22
N GLY A 76 17.38 7.10 -12.95
CA GLY A 76 17.66 8.49 -12.57
C GLY A 76 17.75 9.47 -13.74
N ASN A 77 17.70 8.97 -14.99
CA ASN A 77 17.64 9.80 -16.21
C ASN A 77 16.27 9.71 -16.92
N GLY A 78 15.30 8.95 -16.38
CA GLY A 78 14.02 8.68 -17.00
C GLY A 78 13.01 9.84 -16.99
N PHE A 79 13.34 10.98 -17.60
CA PHE A 79 12.39 12.06 -17.88
C PHE A 79 11.58 11.79 -19.17
N ILE A 80 10.40 12.40 -19.30
CA ILE A 80 9.52 12.22 -20.47
C ILE A 80 10.13 12.90 -21.70
N ARG A 81 10.51 14.17 -21.56
CA ARG A 81 11.15 14.98 -22.61
C ARG A 81 11.83 16.21 -22.03
N LYS A 82 12.66 16.87 -22.85
CA LYS A 82 13.25 18.18 -22.54
C LYS A 82 12.44 19.30 -23.20
N GLU A 83 12.20 20.38 -22.48
CA GLU A 83 11.55 21.60 -22.97
C GLU A 83 12.38 22.82 -22.56
N GLY A 84 13.12 23.40 -23.51
CA GLY A 84 14.05 24.49 -23.22
C GLY A 84 15.16 24.06 -22.26
N ASP A 85 15.25 24.71 -21.11
CA ASP A 85 16.16 24.44 -20.00
C ASP A 85 15.58 23.49 -18.94
N THR A 86 14.34 23.01 -19.13
CA THR A 86 13.66 22.12 -18.18
C THR A 86 13.51 20.69 -18.68
N LEU A 87 13.40 19.74 -17.75
CA LEU A 87 13.04 18.35 -17.99
C LEU A 87 11.61 18.10 -17.51
N VAL A 88 10.76 17.54 -18.36
CA VAL A 88 9.41 17.11 -17.97
C VAL A 88 9.51 15.76 -17.28
N LEU A 89 9.25 15.71 -15.98
CA LEU A 89 9.39 14.50 -15.17
C LEU A 89 8.13 13.65 -15.16
N ALA A 90 6.96 14.29 -15.13
CA ALA A 90 5.67 13.61 -15.01
C ALA A 90 4.54 14.42 -15.66
N GLU A 91 3.57 13.73 -16.24
CA GLU A 91 2.33 14.31 -16.77
C GLU A 91 1.14 13.41 -16.44
N MET A 92 0.12 14.00 -15.83
CA MET A 92 -1.08 13.32 -15.34
C MET A 92 -2.32 14.06 -15.82
N GLU A 93 -3.37 13.32 -16.14
CA GLU A 93 -4.67 13.84 -16.57
C GLU A 93 -5.82 13.35 -15.67
N GLY A 94 -6.85 14.17 -15.57
CA GLY A 94 -8.05 13.90 -14.78
C GLY A 94 -7.98 14.42 -13.34
N PRO A 95 -9.07 14.25 -12.57
CA PRO A 95 -9.03 14.49 -11.13
C PRO A 95 -8.12 13.47 -10.48
N GLY A 96 -7.12 13.92 -9.74
CA GLY A 96 -6.14 13.04 -9.12
C GLY A 96 -5.44 13.65 -7.93
N VAL A 97 -4.64 12.82 -7.27
CA VAL A 97 -3.84 13.18 -6.09
C VAL A 97 -2.51 12.48 -6.16
N ILE A 98 -1.42 13.24 -6.04
CA ILE A 98 -0.10 12.66 -5.75
C ILE A 98 -0.06 12.35 -4.25
N TRP A 99 0.18 11.09 -3.90
CA TRP A 99 0.22 10.61 -2.52
C TRP A 99 1.63 10.49 -1.96
N ARG A 100 2.60 10.21 -2.83
CA ARG A 100 4.00 10.02 -2.45
C ARG A 100 4.91 10.66 -3.47
N ILE A 101 5.87 11.41 -2.96
CA ILE A 101 7.05 11.86 -3.68
C ILE A 101 8.25 11.24 -2.98
N TRP A 102 9.16 10.65 -3.76
CA TRP A 102 10.42 10.11 -3.25
C TRP A 102 11.58 10.52 -4.13
N SER A 103 12.77 10.67 -3.53
CA SER A 103 14.02 10.83 -4.25
C SER A 103 15.22 10.32 -3.43
N ALA A 104 16.18 9.67 -4.09
CA ALA A 104 17.46 9.28 -3.49
C ALA A 104 18.47 10.44 -3.42
N MET A 105 18.32 11.47 -4.27
CA MET A 105 19.29 12.56 -4.37
C MET A 105 18.62 13.86 -4.84
N PRO A 106 17.66 14.44 -4.10
CA PRO A 106 17.12 15.75 -4.43
C PRO A 106 18.12 16.86 -4.09
N GLN A 107 18.19 17.89 -4.93
CA GLN A 107 19.16 18.99 -4.84
C GLN A 107 18.51 20.37 -5.02
N GLU A 108 19.33 21.40 -5.28
CA GLU A 108 18.94 22.82 -5.28
C GLU A 108 18.20 23.28 -6.55
N GLY A 109 18.30 22.53 -7.64
CA GLY A 109 17.52 22.82 -8.85
C GLY A 109 16.03 22.68 -8.57
N HIS A 110 15.26 23.56 -9.17
CA HIS A 110 13.84 23.70 -8.88
C HIS A 110 13.02 22.61 -9.53
N VAL A 111 12.00 22.13 -8.81
CA VAL A 111 10.91 21.33 -9.35
C VAL A 111 9.64 22.16 -9.28
N ARG A 112 8.93 22.22 -10.40
CA ARG A 112 7.73 23.04 -10.59
C ARG A 112 6.53 22.17 -10.92
N PHE A 113 5.44 22.38 -10.18
CA PHE A 113 4.17 21.66 -10.36
C PHE A 113 3.14 22.61 -10.97
N TYR A 114 2.80 22.39 -12.23
CA TYR A 114 1.73 23.09 -12.92
C TYR A 114 0.44 22.27 -12.80
N LEU A 115 -0.54 22.83 -12.11
CA LEU A 115 -1.81 22.14 -11.83
C LEU A 115 -2.92 22.76 -12.67
N ASP A 116 -3.80 21.91 -13.20
CA ASP A 116 -5.06 22.26 -13.85
C ASP A 116 -4.94 23.23 -15.03
N GLY A 117 -3.80 23.17 -15.72
CA GLY A 117 -3.48 24.00 -16.88
C GLY A 117 -3.10 25.44 -16.53
N ALA A 118 -2.81 25.76 -15.26
CA ALA A 118 -2.33 27.07 -14.86
C ALA A 118 -0.96 27.38 -15.48
N GLU A 119 -0.75 28.63 -15.91
CA GLU A 119 0.53 29.11 -16.44
C GLU A 119 1.59 29.31 -15.35
N THR A 120 1.17 29.58 -14.12
CA THR A 120 2.04 29.72 -12.95
C THR A 120 2.04 28.41 -12.16
N PRO A 121 3.21 27.88 -11.76
CA PRO A 121 3.25 26.66 -10.98
C PRO A 121 2.68 26.88 -9.57
N ALA A 122 1.93 25.91 -9.07
CA ALA A 122 1.41 25.91 -7.70
C ALA A 122 2.53 25.67 -6.67
N ILE A 123 3.57 24.95 -7.07
CA ILE A 123 4.78 24.70 -6.28
C ILE A 123 5.98 25.05 -7.17
N ASP A 124 6.88 25.87 -6.67
CA ASP A 124 8.19 26.15 -7.29
C ASP A 124 9.23 26.23 -6.16
N LEU A 125 9.92 25.11 -5.92
CA LEU A 125 10.91 24.95 -4.85
C LEU A 125 12.13 24.22 -5.39
N PRO A 126 13.33 24.44 -4.82
CA PRO A 126 14.42 23.46 -4.91
C PRO A 126 13.88 22.07 -4.62
N PHE A 127 14.32 21.04 -5.35
CA PHE A 127 13.74 19.70 -5.15
C PHE A 127 13.90 19.23 -3.70
N ILE A 128 15.06 19.52 -3.10
CA ILE A 128 15.33 19.27 -1.68
C ILE A 128 14.35 19.97 -0.73
N GLY A 129 13.75 21.09 -1.15
CA GLY A 129 12.78 21.85 -0.37
C GLY A 129 11.44 21.13 -0.16
N LEU A 130 11.15 20.07 -0.92
CA LEU A 130 10.00 19.18 -0.66
C LEU A 130 10.26 18.20 0.51
N PHE A 131 11.51 18.10 0.98
CA PHE A 131 11.95 17.07 1.92
C PHE A 131 12.66 17.62 3.16
N ASP A 132 13.21 18.84 3.08
CA ASP A 132 14.07 19.40 4.13
C ASP A 132 13.31 19.95 5.35
N ARG A 133 11.96 19.96 5.30
CA ARG A 133 11.04 20.46 6.32
C ARG A 133 11.17 21.95 6.62
N LYS A 134 11.69 22.75 5.69
CA LYS A 134 11.79 24.22 5.83
C LYS A 134 10.71 25.00 5.10
N HIS A 135 9.92 24.32 4.27
CA HIS A 135 8.92 24.94 3.40
C HIS A 135 7.52 24.37 3.69
N PRO A 136 6.69 25.04 4.51
CA PRO A 136 5.31 24.63 4.70
C PRO A 136 4.55 24.54 3.37
N PRO A 137 3.70 23.52 3.16
CA PRO A 137 3.22 22.53 4.14
C PRO A 137 4.06 21.25 4.28
N PHE A 138 5.29 21.22 3.76
CA PHE A 138 6.18 20.05 3.74
C PHE A 138 7.04 19.88 5.01
N ASP A 139 6.52 20.28 6.17
CA ASP A 139 7.25 20.47 7.43
C ASP A 139 6.83 19.49 8.56
N ARG A 140 5.89 18.58 8.29
CA ARG A 140 5.40 17.59 9.26
C ARG A 140 6.29 16.32 9.27
N PRO A 141 6.93 15.95 10.40
CA PRO A 141 7.94 14.88 10.43
C PRO A 141 7.44 13.46 10.15
N ALA A 142 6.17 13.14 10.37
CA ALA A 142 5.61 11.83 10.03
C ALA A 142 5.21 11.73 8.54
N LEU A 143 5.04 12.88 7.86
CA LEU A 143 4.70 12.96 6.44
C LEU A 143 5.92 13.22 5.57
N VAL A 144 6.93 13.91 6.10
CA VAL A 144 8.15 14.29 5.38
C VAL A 144 9.35 13.86 6.21
N TYR A 145 10.07 12.84 5.74
CA TYR A 145 11.17 12.24 6.48
C TYR A 145 12.18 11.55 5.57
N MET A 146 13.37 11.34 6.14
CA MET A 146 14.41 10.51 5.53
C MET A 146 14.42 9.13 6.20
N ALA A 147 14.31 8.06 5.41
CA ALA A 147 14.44 6.69 5.86
C ALA A 147 15.59 6.04 5.10
N ALA A 148 16.61 5.52 5.81
CA ALA A 148 17.81 4.93 5.20
C ALA A 148 18.31 5.70 3.95
N ARG A 149 18.56 7.02 4.12
CA ARG A 149 18.98 7.99 3.08
C ARG A 149 17.96 8.35 2.01
N GLY A 150 16.88 7.60 1.83
CA GLY A 150 15.79 7.97 0.91
C GLY A 150 14.95 9.11 1.47
N GLN A 151 14.64 10.11 0.64
CA GLN A 151 13.82 11.26 1.00
C GLN A 151 12.37 10.98 0.64
N ASN A 152 11.45 11.09 1.59
CA ASN A 152 10.04 10.76 1.41
C ASN A 152 9.16 11.97 1.77
N CYS A 153 8.13 12.22 0.95
CA CYS A 153 7.09 13.20 1.20
C CYS A 153 5.72 12.58 0.89
N TYR A 154 4.83 12.58 1.88
CA TYR A 154 3.46 12.06 1.83
C TYR A 154 2.40 13.16 1.98
N VAL A 155 2.78 14.43 1.75
CA VAL A 155 1.82 15.53 1.70
C VAL A 155 0.98 15.40 0.42
N PRO A 156 -0.35 15.26 0.49
CA PRO A 156 -1.17 15.06 -0.71
C PRO A 156 -1.14 16.29 -1.62
N ILE A 157 -0.97 16.09 -2.93
CA ILE A 157 -1.05 17.17 -3.93
C ILE A 157 -2.20 16.86 -4.89
N PRO A 158 -3.44 17.30 -4.59
CA PRO A 158 -4.57 17.15 -5.49
C PRO A 158 -4.56 18.12 -6.67
N TYR A 159 -5.17 17.68 -7.76
CA TYR A 159 -5.40 18.43 -9.00
C TYR A 159 -6.69 17.95 -9.67
N GLN A 160 -7.50 18.87 -10.22
CA GLN A 160 -8.82 18.56 -10.75
C GLN A 160 -8.83 18.07 -12.20
N LYS A 161 -7.87 18.52 -13.00
CA LYS A 161 -7.82 18.34 -14.46
C LYS A 161 -6.50 17.78 -14.93
N SER A 162 -5.38 18.28 -14.42
CA SER A 162 -4.05 17.84 -14.85
C SER A 162 -2.95 18.24 -13.88
N CYS A 163 -1.83 17.51 -13.93
CA CYS A 163 -0.59 17.88 -13.26
C CYS A 163 0.58 17.67 -14.23
N LYS A 164 1.41 18.69 -14.38
CA LYS A 164 2.70 18.61 -15.09
C LYS A 164 3.81 18.99 -14.13
N ILE A 165 4.80 18.13 -14.01
CA ILE A 165 5.97 18.35 -13.16
C ILE A 165 7.19 18.52 -14.05
N VAL A 166 7.91 19.63 -13.87
CA VAL A 166 9.17 19.90 -14.57
C VAL A 166 10.29 20.18 -13.57
N ALA A 167 11.52 19.90 -13.97
CA ALA A 167 12.72 20.16 -13.18
C ALA A 167 13.75 20.98 -13.95
N THR A 168 14.43 21.90 -13.28
CA THR A 168 15.52 22.69 -13.85
C THR A 168 16.87 22.00 -13.67
N GLU A 169 17.92 22.53 -14.29
CA GLU A 169 19.29 22.10 -14.01
C GLU A 169 19.59 22.11 -12.49
N GLY A 170 20.35 21.11 -12.04
CA GLY A 170 20.72 20.96 -10.63
C GLY A 170 19.66 20.34 -9.73
N TRP A 171 18.55 19.82 -10.27
CA TRP A 171 17.45 19.25 -9.45
C TRP A 171 17.83 17.99 -8.67
N GLY A 172 18.82 17.23 -9.15
CA GLY A 172 19.29 16.00 -8.52
C GLY A 172 19.16 14.77 -9.41
N ARG A 173 18.94 13.59 -8.78
CA ARG A 173 18.72 12.31 -9.45
C ARG A 173 17.71 11.44 -8.69
N TYR A 174 17.07 10.57 -9.45
CA TYR A 174 16.05 9.60 -9.01
C TYR A 174 14.79 10.26 -8.46
N PHE A 175 13.62 9.91 -8.99
CA PHE A 175 12.34 10.38 -8.47
C PHE A 175 11.26 9.33 -8.62
N HIS A 176 10.32 9.30 -7.68
CA HIS A 176 9.00 8.67 -7.83
C HIS A 176 7.91 9.71 -7.52
N PHE A 177 6.84 9.70 -8.32
CA PHE A 177 5.58 10.40 -8.08
C PHE A 177 4.45 9.37 -8.17
N THR A 178 4.02 8.84 -7.02
CA THR A 178 2.93 7.86 -6.94
C THR A 178 1.61 8.60 -6.77
N TYR A 179 0.61 8.30 -7.61
CA TYR A 179 -0.64 9.05 -7.65
C TYR A 179 -1.86 8.16 -7.88
N THR A 180 -3.04 8.67 -7.53
CA THR A 180 -4.32 8.09 -7.92
C THR A 180 -5.02 9.04 -8.89
N THR A 181 -5.58 8.47 -9.97
CA THR A 181 -6.59 9.11 -10.80
C THR A 181 -7.96 8.64 -10.32
N PHE A 182 -8.88 9.57 -10.13
CA PHE A 182 -10.26 9.30 -9.74
C PHE A 182 -11.18 9.24 -10.97
N PRO A 183 -12.41 8.70 -10.82
CA PRO A 183 -13.42 8.76 -11.87
C PRO A 183 -13.63 10.20 -12.37
N LYS A 184 -13.86 10.39 -13.68
CA LYS A 184 -13.94 11.73 -14.32
C LYS A 184 -14.91 12.72 -13.67
N GLY A 185 -15.94 12.22 -12.99
CA GLY A 185 -16.93 13.04 -12.30
C GLY A 185 -16.51 13.52 -10.90
N THR A 186 -15.44 12.98 -10.33
CA THR A 186 -14.97 13.31 -8.98
C THR A 186 -14.45 14.75 -8.92
N ARG A 187 -14.89 15.48 -7.90
CA ARG A 187 -14.40 16.82 -7.57
C ARG A 187 -13.32 16.73 -6.49
N VAL A 188 -12.15 17.30 -6.78
CA VAL A 188 -11.02 17.43 -5.85
C VAL A 188 -10.50 18.87 -5.91
N PRO A 189 -9.94 19.43 -4.82
CA PRO A 189 -9.37 20.76 -4.86
C PRO A 189 -8.11 20.80 -5.73
N THR A 190 -7.78 21.98 -6.24
CA THR A 190 -6.43 22.24 -6.77
C THR A 190 -5.52 22.58 -5.59
N PHE A 191 -4.41 21.88 -5.43
CA PHE A 191 -3.45 22.17 -4.36
C PHE A 191 -2.86 23.58 -4.45
N GLY A 192 -2.61 24.20 -3.30
CA GLY A 192 -1.84 25.44 -3.18
C GLY A 192 -1.01 25.47 -1.90
N MET A 193 0.11 26.19 -1.94
CA MET A 193 1.03 26.29 -0.79
C MET A 193 0.40 27.00 0.43
N SER A 194 -0.57 27.89 0.19
CA SER A 194 -1.27 28.65 1.24
C SER A 194 -2.48 27.89 1.78
N LEU A 195 -2.23 26.87 2.60
CA LEU A 195 -3.29 26.11 3.26
C LEU A 195 -4.03 26.95 4.32
N SER A 196 -5.34 26.75 4.39
CA SER A 196 -6.22 27.28 5.44
C SER A 196 -5.87 26.71 6.82
N ALA A 197 -6.44 27.28 7.88
CA ALA A 197 -6.23 26.80 9.24
C ALA A 197 -6.74 25.36 9.44
N GLU A 198 -7.87 25.02 8.82
CA GLU A 198 -8.48 23.68 8.88
C GLU A 198 -7.62 22.64 8.16
N GLU A 199 -7.10 22.97 6.97
CA GLU A 199 -6.22 22.08 6.20
C GLU A 199 -4.88 21.83 6.90
N LYS A 200 -4.34 22.85 7.56
CA LYS A 200 -3.14 22.71 8.41
C LYS A 200 -3.41 21.81 9.61
N ALA A 201 -4.55 22.00 10.28
CA ALA A 201 -4.96 21.16 11.41
C ALA A 201 -5.13 19.69 10.98
N ALA A 202 -5.66 19.42 9.79
CA ALA A 202 -5.76 18.07 9.25
C ALA A 202 -4.37 17.42 9.05
N LEU A 203 -3.37 18.17 8.55
CA LEU A 203 -2.00 17.66 8.44
C LEU A 203 -1.35 17.42 9.81
N ASP A 204 -1.65 18.27 10.80
CA ASP A 204 -1.16 18.10 12.18
C ASP A 204 -1.78 16.87 12.86
N GLU A 205 -3.05 16.60 12.60
CA GLU A 205 -3.74 15.38 13.04
C GLU A 205 -3.13 14.15 12.38
N ALA A 206 -2.98 14.14 11.05
CA ALA A 206 -2.34 13.04 10.33
C ALA A 206 -0.92 12.77 10.87
N ASN A 207 -0.14 13.83 11.12
CA ASN A 207 1.19 13.71 11.70
C ASN A 207 1.15 13.07 13.10
N THR A 208 0.17 13.44 13.93
CA THR A 208 -0.01 12.88 15.27
C THR A 208 -0.41 11.41 15.22
N VAL A 209 -1.40 11.04 14.41
CA VAL A 209 -1.89 9.67 14.27
C VAL A 209 -0.80 8.75 13.71
N LEU A 210 -0.07 9.18 12.68
CA LEU A 210 1.00 8.38 12.07
C LEU A 210 2.24 8.24 12.97
N THR A 211 2.43 9.16 13.92
CA THR A 211 3.46 9.01 14.97
C THR A 211 2.99 8.08 16.10
N GLY A 212 1.69 8.11 16.42
CA GLY A 212 1.05 7.35 17.50
C GLY A 212 0.71 5.92 17.11
N GLY A 213 1.71 5.04 17.03
CA GLY A 213 1.49 3.60 16.82
C GLY A 213 1.05 2.86 18.09
N GLY A 214 0.22 1.84 17.93
CA GLY A 214 -0.26 0.98 19.02
C GLY A 214 -1.60 0.32 18.70
N LEU A 215 -1.93 -0.70 19.48
CA LEU A 215 -3.26 -1.28 19.49
C LEU A 215 -4.24 -0.20 19.99
N TRP A 216 -5.38 0.01 19.30
CA TRP A 216 -6.46 0.92 19.72
C TRP A 216 -6.26 2.44 19.51
N SER A 217 -5.51 2.88 18.51
CA SER A 217 -5.25 4.31 18.28
C SER A 217 -6.42 5.14 17.69
N ARG A 218 -7.68 4.66 17.79
CA ARG A 218 -8.85 5.34 17.18
C ARG A 218 -10.11 5.27 18.02
N ASP A 219 -11.05 6.17 17.70
CA ASP A 219 -12.42 6.12 18.20
C ASP A 219 -13.16 4.88 17.66
N LEU A 220 -13.87 4.21 18.58
CA LEU A 220 -14.60 2.97 18.28
C LEU A 220 -16.09 3.24 18.13
N ALA A 221 -16.74 2.48 17.26
CA ALA A 221 -18.16 2.60 17.01
C ALA A 221 -19.01 2.19 18.24
N PRO A 222 -20.19 2.79 18.46
CA PRO A 222 -21.16 2.27 19.43
C PRO A 222 -21.50 0.80 19.14
N GLY A 223 -21.62 -0.02 20.18
CA GLY A 223 -21.91 -1.46 20.03
C GLY A 223 -20.68 -2.32 19.71
N THR A 224 -19.47 -1.76 19.81
CA THR A 224 -18.21 -2.50 19.69
C THR A 224 -18.11 -3.63 20.72
N LEU A 225 -17.71 -4.81 20.25
CA LEU A 225 -17.40 -5.99 21.07
C LEU A 225 -15.89 -6.10 21.28
N ARG A 226 -15.48 -6.63 22.45
CA ARG A 226 -14.08 -6.83 22.81
C ARG A 226 -13.83 -8.22 23.43
N PRO A 227 -13.97 -9.31 22.66
CA PRO A 227 -13.69 -10.64 23.18
C PRO A 227 -12.20 -10.82 23.46
N GLU A 228 -11.90 -11.56 24.53
CA GLU A 228 -10.56 -11.98 24.92
C GLU A 228 -10.60 -13.49 25.17
N GLU A 229 -9.56 -14.20 24.74
CA GLU A 229 -9.46 -15.65 24.89
C GLU A 229 -8.01 -16.02 25.22
N THR A 230 -7.82 -17.02 26.09
CA THR A 230 -6.50 -17.62 26.33
C THR A 230 -6.58 -19.11 26.04
N VAL A 231 -5.85 -19.56 25.03
CA VAL A 231 -5.90 -20.94 24.55
C VAL A 231 -4.51 -21.56 24.51
N THR A 232 -4.40 -22.85 24.84
CA THR A 232 -3.20 -23.64 24.59
C THR A 232 -3.47 -24.65 23.51
N ILE A 233 -2.75 -24.53 22.39
CA ILE A 233 -2.90 -25.34 21.19
C ILE A 233 -1.83 -26.44 21.21
N GLN A 234 -2.26 -27.70 21.21
CA GLN A 234 -1.35 -28.84 21.21
C GLN A 234 -0.67 -29.02 19.84
N PRO A 235 0.49 -29.72 19.78
CA PRO A 235 1.14 -30.06 18.51
C PRO A 235 0.19 -30.75 17.52
N GLY A 236 0.09 -30.23 16.29
CA GLY A 236 -0.78 -30.76 15.23
C GLY A 236 -2.25 -30.37 15.35
N ASP A 237 -2.66 -29.76 16.46
CA ASP A 237 -4.04 -29.31 16.67
C ASP A 237 -4.25 -27.88 16.19
N ARG A 238 -5.51 -27.44 16.25
CA ARG A 238 -5.91 -26.07 15.95
C ARG A 238 -6.93 -25.54 16.95
N PHE A 239 -6.85 -24.24 17.20
CA PHE A 239 -7.93 -23.48 17.83
C PHE A 239 -8.77 -22.80 16.74
N VAL A 240 -10.09 -22.75 16.93
CA VAL A 240 -11.03 -22.15 15.99
C VAL A 240 -11.93 -21.17 16.74
N ALA A 241 -12.01 -19.94 16.26
CA ALA A 241 -12.96 -18.93 16.70
C ALA A 241 -13.84 -18.51 15.51
N GLU A 242 -15.15 -18.53 15.71
CA GLU A 242 -16.14 -18.22 14.68
C GLU A 242 -17.10 -17.15 15.18
N MET A 243 -17.53 -16.30 14.24
CA MET A 243 -18.55 -15.29 14.51
C MET A 243 -19.46 -15.17 13.30
N GLU A 244 -20.76 -15.20 13.55
CA GLU A 244 -21.80 -15.00 12.54
C GLU A 244 -22.31 -13.55 12.53
N GLY A 245 -22.94 -13.19 11.41
CA GLY A 245 -23.49 -11.86 11.15
C GLY A 245 -22.55 -10.98 10.35
N SER A 246 -22.89 -9.69 10.31
CA SER A 246 -22.18 -8.70 9.51
C SER A 246 -21.47 -7.70 10.42
N TRP A 247 -20.14 -7.75 10.42
CA TRP A 247 -19.28 -6.98 11.31
C TRP A 247 -17.95 -6.64 10.63
N ALA A 248 -17.14 -5.82 11.29
CA ALA A 248 -15.74 -5.66 10.94
C ALA A 248 -14.84 -5.93 12.13
N VAL A 249 -13.82 -6.77 11.95
CA VAL A 249 -12.69 -6.83 12.88
C VAL A 249 -11.83 -5.60 12.63
N VAL A 250 -11.74 -4.71 13.61
CA VAL A 250 -11.01 -3.43 13.49
C VAL A 250 -9.74 -3.40 14.35
N GLY A 251 -9.59 -4.38 15.22
CA GLY A 251 -8.27 -4.76 15.67
C GLY A 251 -8.19 -6.15 16.26
N PHE A 252 -6.98 -6.68 16.26
CA PHE A 252 -6.64 -8.03 16.64
C PHE A 252 -5.28 -8.00 17.33
N GLY A 253 -5.21 -8.55 18.53
CA GLY A 253 -3.99 -8.59 19.34
C GLY A 253 -3.62 -10.01 19.72
N VAL A 254 -2.31 -10.29 19.77
CA VAL A 254 -1.77 -11.58 20.19
C VAL A 254 -0.63 -11.38 21.16
N LYS A 255 -0.64 -12.13 22.26
CA LYS A 255 0.50 -12.26 23.15
C LYS A 255 0.80 -13.74 23.39
N MET A 256 2.09 -14.06 23.44
CA MET A 256 2.58 -15.42 23.58
C MET A 256 3.80 -15.43 24.50
N PRO A 257 3.90 -16.38 25.45
CA PRO A 257 5.14 -16.63 26.18
C PRO A 257 6.16 -17.34 25.27
N PHE A 258 7.44 -17.00 25.44
CA PHE A 258 8.55 -17.65 24.76
C PHE A 258 9.61 -18.05 25.81
N GLU A 259 10.22 -19.21 25.62
CA GLU A 259 11.30 -19.70 26.51
C GLU A 259 12.61 -18.92 26.27
N ASP A 260 12.98 -18.80 24.99
CA ASP A 260 14.17 -18.10 24.51
C ASP A 260 13.97 -17.61 23.07
N ARG A 261 15.04 -17.08 22.46
CA ARG A 261 15.01 -16.56 21.09
C ARG A 261 14.76 -17.65 20.03
N GLU A 262 15.31 -18.84 20.21
CA GLU A 262 15.13 -19.93 19.24
C GLU A 262 13.69 -20.43 19.29
N ASP A 263 13.16 -20.61 20.51
CA ASP A 263 11.77 -20.96 20.73
C ASP A 263 10.81 -19.93 20.13
N GLN A 264 11.13 -18.63 20.27
CA GLN A 264 10.37 -17.54 19.67
C GLN A 264 10.36 -17.60 18.13
N ILE A 265 11.52 -17.81 17.50
CA ILE A 265 11.64 -17.93 16.04
C ILE A 265 10.80 -19.11 15.55
N GLN A 266 10.88 -20.25 16.23
CA GLN A 266 10.12 -21.45 15.89
C GLN A 266 8.62 -21.24 16.09
N ALA A 267 8.20 -20.74 17.25
CA ALA A 267 6.79 -20.50 17.58
C ALA A 267 6.10 -19.61 16.54
N LEU A 268 6.70 -18.48 16.19
CA LEU A 268 6.10 -17.52 15.25
C LEU A 268 6.09 -18.01 13.80
N ARG A 269 6.94 -18.98 13.47
CA ARG A 269 6.95 -19.64 12.16
C ARG A 269 5.97 -20.82 12.08
N GLN A 270 5.71 -21.49 13.20
CA GLN A 270 4.96 -22.75 13.27
C GLN A 270 3.50 -22.59 13.71
N ILE A 271 3.15 -21.45 14.34
CA ILE A 271 1.74 -21.07 14.45
C ILE A 271 1.31 -20.43 13.13
N VAL A 272 0.38 -21.10 12.44
CA VAL A 272 -0.20 -20.61 11.18
C VAL A 272 -1.57 -20.00 11.46
N LEU A 273 -1.75 -18.76 11.03
CA LEU A 273 -3.03 -18.06 11.02
C LEU A 273 -3.75 -18.35 9.70
N GLN A 274 -4.97 -18.87 9.79
CA GLN A 274 -5.91 -18.93 8.67
C GLN A 274 -7.18 -18.18 9.01
N VAL A 275 -7.67 -17.35 8.10
CA VAL A 275 -8.96 -16.67 8.28
C VAL A 275 -9.78 -16.80 7.01
N THR A 276 -11.03 -17.27 7.15
CA THR A 276 -12.01 -17.35 6.07
C THR A 276 -13.12 -16.33 6.32
N TRP A 277 -13.49 -15.61 5.26
CA TRP A 277 -14.64 -14.71 5.25
C TRP A 277 -15.79 -15.35 4.50
N ASP A 278 -17.03 -15.15 4.97
CA ASP A 278 -18.26 -15.43 4.21
C ASP A 278 -18.36 -16.83 3.60
N ASP A 279 -17.89 -17.84 4.34
CA ASP A 279 -17.83 -19.25 3.92
C ASP A 279 -17.07 -19.47 2.59
N GLU A 280 -16.13 -18.58 2.25
CA GLU A 280 -15.28 -18.75 1.08
C GLU A 280 -14.50 -20.08 1.14
N PRO A 281 -14.37 -20.79 0.01
CA PRO A 281 -13.80 -22.15 0.00
C PRO A 281 -12.30 -22.17 0.29
N GLN A 282 -11.63 -21.03 0.25
CA GLN A 282 -10.21 -20.87 0.53
C GLN A 282 -10.03 -19.80 1.60
N PRO A 283 -9.05 -19.96 2.51
CA PRO A 283 -8.81 -18.94 3.52
C PRO A 283 -8.36 -17.66 2.82
N ALA A 284 -8.83 -16.51 3.27
CA ALA A 284 -8.44 -15.21 2.78
C ALA A 284 -7.09 -14.76 3.36
N ILE A 285 -6.87 -15.04 4.65
CA ILE A 285 -5.57 -14.88 5.31
C ILE A 285 -4.95 -16.27 5.43
N TRP A 286 -3.70 -16.42 5.01
CA TRP A 286 -2.93 -17.65 5.21
C TRP A 286 -1.44 -17.30 5.35
N SER A 287 -0.95 -17.34 6.58
CA SER A 287 0.42 -16.94 6.90
C SER A 287 0.88 -17.53 8.22
N PRO A 288 2.19 -17.83 8.39
CA PRO A 288 2.77 -17.93 9.72
C PRO A 288 2.51 -16.64 10.51
N LEU A 289 2.32 -16.77 11.82
CA LEU A 289 1.90 -15.69 12.69
C LEU A 289 2.91 -14.52 12.70
N GLY A 290 4.22 -14.82 12.78
CA GLY A 290 5.26 -13.78 12.71
C GLY A 290 5.22 -12.98 11.42
N ASP A 291 5.16 -13.68 10.27
CA ASP A 291 5.14 -13.07 8.95
C ASP A 291 3.86 -12.25 8.70
N PHE A 292 2.72 -12.66 9.27
CA PHE A 292 1.47 -11.89 9.21
C PHE A 292 1.65 -10.51 9.86
N PHE A 293 2.33 -10.47 11.00
CA PHE A 293 2.71 -9.23 11.70
C PHE A 293 4.01 -8.62 11.13
N GLY A 294 4.33 -8.88 9.86
CA GLY A 294 5.36 -8.15 9.12
C GLY A 294 6.79 -8.33 9.62
N THR A 295 7.09 -9.42 10.34
CA THR A 295 8.42 -9.64 10.91
C THR A 295 8.91 -11.07 10.76
N ALA A 296 10.18 -11.20 10.45
CA ALA A 296 10.88 -12.47 10.44
C ALA A 296 12.39 -12.24 10.55
N PRO A 297 13.15 -13.16 11.18
CA PRO A 297 12.66 -14.24 12.03
C PRO A 297 12.34 -13.75 13.46
N GLY A 298 11.39 -14.42 14.12
CA GLY A 298 11.03 -14.14 15.52
C GLY A 298 10.41 -12.76 15.73
N VAL A 299 10.37 -12.29 16.99
CA VAL A 299 9.89 -10.94 17.32
C VAL A 299 10.99 -9.93 16.98
N ASN A 300 10.64 -8.90 16.22
CA ASN A 300 11.47 -7.70 16.06
C ASN A 300 10.57 -6.50 16.39
N PRO A 301 10.77 -5.81 17.53
CA PRO A 301 9.87 -4.76 17.96
C PRO A 301 9.79 -3.61 16.96
N TYR A 302 8.58 -3.21 16.61
CA TYR A 302 8.32 -2.06 15.75
C TYR A 302 6.90 -1.54 15.97
N ARG A 303 6.66 -0.30 15.57
CA ARG A 303 5.33 0.33 15.59
C ARG A 303 5.02 0.91 14.22
N SER A 304 3.83 0.63 13.72
CA SER A 304 3.26 1.25 12.53
C SER A 304 1.75 1.42 12.71
N LEU A 305 1.09 2.11 11.79
CA LEU A 305 -0.36 2.30 11.87
C LEU A 305 -1.14 0.96 11.80
N PRO A 306 -0.96 0.10 10.77
CA PRO A 306 -1.77 -1.10 10.63
C PRO A 306 -1.29 -2.30 11.44
N LEU A 307 0.01 -2.41 11.74
CA LEU A 307 0.59 -3.57 12.40
C LEU A 307 1.72 -3.17 13.36
N GLY A 308 1.99 -3.98 14.38
CA GLY A 308 3.20 -3.79 15.19
C GLY A 308 3.46 -4.92 16.17
N MET A 309 4.67 -4.91 16.71
CA MET A 309 5.11 -5.79 17.79
C MET A 309 5.73 -4.95 18.90
N THR A 310 5.09 -4.95 20.07
CA THR A 310 5.55 -4.22 21.25
C THR A 310 5.74 -5.18 22.41
N GLU A 311 6.22 -4.66 23.54
CA GLU A 311 6.33 -5.42 24.79
C GLU A 311 4.97 -5.90 25.31
N ASP A 312 3.88 -5.19 24.95
CA ASP A 312 2.50 -5.51 25.34
C ASP A 312 1.88 -6.63 24.49
N GLY A 313 2.49 -6.97 23.35
CA GLY A 313 1.99 -7.94 22.39
C GLY A 313 2.07 -7.45 20.94
N PHE A 314 1.54 -8.25 20.04
CA PHE A 314 1.43 -7.93 18.62
C PHE A 314 0.05 -7.34 18.35
N TYR A 315 -0.04 -6.37 17.45
CA TYR A 315 -1.31 -5.76 17.08
C TYR A 315 -1.49 -5.67 15.57
N CYS A 316 -2.76 -5.75 15.18
CA CYS A 316 -3.25 -5.52 13.84
C CYS A 316 -4.47 -4.61 13.92
N ASN A 317 -4.45 -3.48 13.22
CA ASN A 317 -5.49 -2.46 13.18
C ASN A 317 -6.17 -2.35 11.80
N TRP A 318 -5.87 -3.26 10.87
CA TRP A 318 -6.56 -3.35 9.57
C TRP A 318 -8.07 -3.48 9.78
N TYR A 319 -8.85 -2.77 8.98
CA TYR A 319 -10.30 -2.90 8.96
C TYR A 319 -10.70 -4.10 8.09
N MET A 320 -11.22 -5.16 8.71
CA MET A 320 -11.54 -6.43 8.04
C MET A 320 -13.05 -6.73 8.13
N PRO A 321 -13.86 -6.21 7.19
CA PRO A 321 -15.30 -6.43 7.17
C PRO A 321 -15.66 -7.81 6.63
N PHE A 322 -16.79 -8.36 7.10
CA PHE A 322 -17.43 -9.58 6.59
C PHE A 322 -18.97 -9.47 6.64
N SER A 323 -19.67 -10.25 5.82
CA SER A 323 -21.14 -10.15 5.66
C SER A 323 -21.93 -11.14 6.50
N THR A 324 -21.43 -12.36 6.66
CA THR A 324 -22.21 -13.51 7.12
C THR A 324 -21.50 -14.31 8.18
N ARG A 325 -20.20 -14.57 8.00
CA ARG A 325 -19.39 -15.32 8.95
C ARG A 325 -17.92 -14.93 8.80
N THR A 326 -17.19 -14.97 9.91
CA THR A 326 -15.74 -15.08 9.91
C THR A 326 -15.33 -16.32 10.70
N ARG A 327 -14.26 -16.97 10.23
CA ARG A 327 -13.67 -18.15 10.88
C ARG A 327 -12.17 -17.96 10.98
N TRP A 328 -11.67 -17.84 12.20
CA TRP A 328 -10.26 -17.66 12.52
C TRP A 328 -9.70 -18.97 13.07
N GLU A 329 -8.60 -19.42 12.50
CA GLU A 329 -7.91 -20.63 12.92
C GLU A 329 -6.45 -20.32 13.25
N PHE A 330 -6.03 -20.85 14.40
CA PHE A 330 -4.63 -20.87 14.81
C PHE A 330 -4.19 -22.33 14.83
N ILE A 331 -3.30 -22.68 13.93
CA ILE A 331 -2.86 -24.08 13.72
C ILE A 331 -1.45 -24.20 14.25
N ASN A 332 -1.21 -25.16 15.14
CA ASN A 332 0.13 -25.43 15.66
C ASN A 332 0.80 -26.54 14.85
N GLU A 333 1.65 -26.16 13.89
CA GLU A 333 2.45 -27.10 13.10
C GLU A 333 3.78 -27.47 13.79
N GLY A 334 4.01 -26.96 15.00
CA GLY A 334 5.21 -27.19 15.78
C GLY A 334 5.11 -28.41 16.72
N PRO A 335 6.25 -28.85 17.28
CA PRO A 335 6.30 -30.01 18.16
C PRO A 335 5.98 -29.70 19.64
N LYS A 336 5.84 -28.43 20.02
CA LYS A 336 5.58 -27.98 21.40
C LYS A 336 4.16 -27.42 21.52
N PRO A 337 3.46 -27.59 22.67
CA PRO A 337 2.23 -26.86 22.93
C PRO A 337 2.49 -25.34 22.97
N ARG A 338 1.54 -24.55 22.48
CA ARG A 338 1.67 -23.08 22.40
C ARG A 338 0.45 -22.40 23.02
N THR A 339 0.69 -21.53 23.98
CA THR A 339 -0.36 -20.69 24.59
C THR A 339 -0.43 -19.34 23.88
N LEU A 340 -1.64 -18.94 23.48
CA LEU A 340 -1.93 -17.65 22.85
C LEU A 340 -2.96 -16.92 23.72
N GLU A 341 -2.63 -15.69 24.08
CA GLU A 341 -3.57 -14.69 24.60
C GLU A 341 -4.05 -13.85 23.41
N LEU A 342 -5.34 -13.95 23.10
CA LEU A 342 -5.97 -13.33 21.94
C LEU A 342 -6.90 -12.22 22.40
N THR A 343 -6.82 -11.07 21.74
CA THR A 343 -7.78 -9.97 21.90
C THR A 343 -8.32 -9.59 20.53
N SER A 344 -9.60 -9.23 20.46
CA SER A 344 -10.18 -8.69 19.22
C SER A 344 -11.09 -7.53 19.53
N VAL A 345 -11.23 -6.61 18.59
CA VAL A 345 -12.20 -5.52 18.63
C VAL A 345 -13.00 -5.56 17.35
N ILE A 346 -14.31 -5.67 17.53
CA ILE A 346 -15.25 -5.98 16.46
C ILE A 346 -16.36 -4.94 16.49
N GLU A 347 -16.58 -4.28 15.36
CA GLU A 347 -17.55 -3.21 15.22
C GLU A 347 -18.71 -3.62 14.31
N PRO A 348 -19.92 -3.10 14.55
CA PRO A 348 -20.98 -3.19 13.56
C PRO A 348 -20.54 -2.45 12.28
N LEU A 349 -20.96 -2.95 11.12
CA LEU A 349 -20.66 -2.26 9.86
C LEU A 349 -21.38 -0.90 9.80
N SER A 350 -20.63 0.13 9.39
CA SER A 350 -21.16 1.48 9.18
C SER A 350 -21.75 1.70 7.79
N GLU A 351 -21.54 0.76 6.86
CA GLU A 351 -22.02 0.82 5.48
C GLU A 351 -22.33 -0.60 4.96
N SER A 352 -23.02 -0.68 3.81
CA SER A 352 -23.35 -1.97 3.21
C SER A 352 -22.07 -2.78 2.91
N PRO A 353 -22.01 -4.07 3.30
CA PRO A 353 -20.85 -4.91 3.06
C PRO A 353 -20.52 -5.10 1.57
N ASP A 354 -21.47 -4.89 0.66
CA ASP A 354 -21.27 -4.98 -0.80
C ASP A 354 -20.34 -3.87 -1.34
N ARG A 355 -20.17 -2.80 -0.57
CA ARG A 355 -19.25 -1.70 -0.88
C ARG A 355 -17.84 -1.94 -0.35
N LEU A 356 -17.65 -2.98 0.45
CA LEU A 356 -16.41 -3.25 1.18
C LEU A 356 -15.72 -4.50 0.62
N GLY A 357 -14.42 -4.40 0.38
CA GLY A 357 -13.55 -5.52 0.05
C GLY A 357 -13.29 -6.42 1.27
N ARG A 358 -12.74 -7.61 1.02
CA ARG A 358 -12.28 -8.52 2.07
C ARG A 358 -10.77 -8.45 2.19
N PHE A 359 -10.28 -8.39 3.43
CA PHE A 359 -8.85 -8.33 3.69
C PHE A 359 -8.20 -9.68 3.37
N HIS A 360 -7.14 -9.63 2.56
CA HIS A 360 -6.36 -10.78 2.14
C HIS A 360 -4.90 -10.59 2.53
N ALA A 361 -4.27 -11.64 3.07
CA ALA A 361 -2.84 -11.66 3.34
C ALA A 361 -2.29 -13.07 3.10
N LYS A 362 -1.25 -13.17 2.27
CA LYS A 362 -0.67 -14.44 1.85
C LYS A 362 0.83 -14.43 2.04
N TRP A 363 1.34 -15.54 2.58
CA TRP A 363 2.77 -15.77 2.71
C TRP A 363 3.27 -16.78 1.68
N HIS A 364 4.44 -16.54 1.10
CA HIS A 364 5.12 -17.52 0.27
C HIS A 364 6.63 -17.28 0.16
N ARG A 365 7.36 -18.30 -0.31
CA ARG A 365 8.78 -18.22 -0.68
C ARG A 365 8.99 -18.65 -2.14
N GLY A 366 8.43 -17.88 -3.07
CA GLY A 366 8.52 -18.16 -4.51
C GLY A 366 7.46 -19.12 -5.05
N ALA A 367 6.26 -19.15 -4.44
CA ALA A 367 5.14 -19.95 -4.95
C ALA A 367 4.63 -19.48 -6.32
N PHE A 368 4.93 -18.22 -6.67
CA PHE A 368 4.57 -17.60 -7.94
C PHE A 368 5.84 -17.28 -8.74
N LEU A 369 6.43 -18.28 -9.40
CA LEU A 369 7.46 -17.97 -10.40
C LEU A 369 6.78 -17.30 -11.61
N PRO A 370 7.38 -16.26 -12.23
CA PRO A 370 6.78 -15.66 -13.42
C PRO A 370 6.57 -16.72 -14.49
N ALA A 371 5.33 -16.83 -14.97
CA ALA A 371 5.02 -17.75 -16.08
C ALA A 371 5.71 -17.31 -17.38
N ASP A 372 5.98 -16.01 -17.53
CA ASP A 372 6.62 -15.43 -18.69
C ASP A 372 8.12 -15.23 -18.46
N LYS A 373 8.93 -16.01 -19.20
CA LYS A 373 10.39 -15.93 -19.15
C LYS A 373 10.94 -14.62 -19.69
N ALA A 374 10.18 -13.89 -20.52
CA ALA A 374 10.59 -12.59 -21.05
C ALA A 374 10.65 -11.51 -19.96
N ARG A 375 9.99 -11.74 -18.81
CA ARG A 375 10.02 -10.85 -17.65
C ARG A 375 11.08 -11.24 -16.60
N TRP A 376 11.98 -12.16 -16.92
CA TRP A 376 13.12 -12.44 -16.04
C TRP A 376 13.97 -11.16 -15.84
N PRO A 377 14.40 -10.82 -14.61
CA PRO A 377 14.38 -11.62 -13.37
C PRO A 377 13.25 -11.29 -12.37
N ASP A 378 12.09 -10.80 -12.82
CA ASP A 378 11.00 -10.41 -11.92
C ASP A 378 10.64 -11.55 -10.93
N TRP A 379 10.35 -11.21 -9.68
CA TRP A 379 9.83 -12.15 -8.67
C TRP A 379 8.39 -11.78 -8.34
N THR A 380 7.43 -12.68 -8.59
CA THR A 380 6.01 -12.34 -8.41
C THR A 380 5.65 -12.40 -6.92
N ILE A 381 5.29 -11.24 -6.37
CA ILE A 381 4.78 -11.07 -5.00
C ILE A 381 3.30 -11.40 -4.91
N LEU A 382 2.50 -10.95 -5.88
CA LEU A 382 1.05 -11.15 -5.89
C LEU A 382 0.56 -11.34 -7.32
N LYS A 383 -0.34 -12.32 -7.50
CA LYS A 383 -1.16 -12.47 -8.69
C LYS A 383 -2.58 -12.79 -8.26
N THR A 384 -3.51 -11.90 -8.55
CA THR A 384 -4.92 -12.03 -8.14
C THR A 384 -5.84 -11.43 -9.19
N ALA A 385 -7.14 -11.71 -9.07
CA ALA A 385 -8.19 -11.13 -9.91
C ALA A 385 -9.35 -10.70 -9.01
N GLY A 386 -9.95 -9.55 -9.32
CA GLY A 386 -11.02 -8.95 -8.54
C GLY A 386 -10.89 -7.43 -8.50
N ARG A 387 -11.75 -6.79 -7.71
CA ARG A 387 -11.74 -5.34 -7.48
C ARG A 387 -11.25 -5.09 -6.06
N GLY A 388 -10.22 -4.27 -5.87
CA GLY A 388 -9.65 -3.99 -4.56
C GLY A 388 -8.39 -3.13 -4.64
N ARG A 389 -7.66 -3.05 -3.52
CA ARG A 389 -6.39 -2.31 -3.44
C ARG A 389 -5.29 -3.20 -2.87
N PHE A 390 -4.10 -3.06 -3.42
CA PHE A 390 -2.89 -3.59 -2.81
C PHE A 390 -2.49 -2.66 -1.64
N CYS A 391 -2.42 -3.21 -0.43
CA CYS A 391 -2.26 -2.40 0.79
C CYS A 391 -0.86 -2.46 1.41
N GLY A 392 0.02 -3.34 0.92
CA GLY A 392 1.39 -3.45 1.42
C GLY A 392 1.99 -4.84 1.23
N VAL A 393 3.29 -4.94 1.50
CA VAL A 393 4.07 -6.17 1.49
C VAL A 393 5.07 -6.16 2.64
N GLY A 394 5.21 -7.30 3.33
CA GLY A 394 6.37 -7.58 4.17
C GLY A 394 7.36 -8.42 3.36
N LEU A 395 8.57 -7.88 3.13
CA LEU A 395 9.64 -8.58 2.42
C LEU A 395 10.76 -8.95 3.40
N HIS A 396 11.00 -10.24 3.56
CA HIS A 396 12.16 -10.75 4.30
C HIS A 396 13.13 -11.41 3.32
N VAL A 397 14.33 -10.83 3.21
CA VAL A 397 15.39 -11.32 2.31
C VAL A 397 16.47 -11.97 3.16
N TRP A 398 16.67 -13.27 2.95
CA TRP A 398 17.84 -13.96 3.48
C TRP A 398 18.95 -13.97 2.41
N ASN A 399 19.94 -13.10 2.59
CA ASN A 399 21.10 -13.00 1.70
C ASN A 399 22.38 -13.48 2.40
N PRO A 400 22.58 -14.80 2.59
CA PRO A 400 23.69 -15.35 3.37
C PRO A 400 25.07 -15.15 2.71
N ARG A 401 25.11 -14.86 1.40
CA ARG A 401 26.37 -14.55 0.72
C ARG A 401 26.90 -13.16 1.08
N GLY A 402 26.05 -12.29 1.66
CA GLY A 402 26.35 -10.86 1.74
C GLY A 402 26.59 -10.27 0.35
N GLY A 403 26.97 -9.01 0.26
CA GLY A 403 27.33 -8.39 -1.01
C GLY A 403 28.71 -8.85 -1.55
N GLN A 404 28.81 -9.33 -2.79
CA GLN A 404 29.99 -9.36 -3.66
C GLN A 404 29.52 -9.40 -5.14
N CYS A 405 30.27 -9.18 -6.20
CA CYS A 405 29.87 -9.59 -7.56
C CYS A 405 31.11 -9.31 -8.36
N SER A 406 31.74 -10.34 -8.88
CA SER A 406 32.99 -10.19 -9.62
C SER A 406 32.77 -9.82 -11.09
N GLU A 407 31.52 -9.70 -11.54
CA GLU A 407 31.17 -9.58 -12.97
C GLU A 407 30.72 -8.17 -13.40
N VAL A 408 30.50 -7.23 -12.47
CA VAL A 408 30.04 -5.86 -12.82
C VAL A 408 31.05 -4.81 -12.33
N ALA A 409 31.64 -4.08 -13.27
CA ALA A 409 32.87 -3.27 -13.06
C ALA A 409 32.74 -2.12 -12.04
N TRP A 410 31.54 -1.59 -11.80
CA TRP A 410 31.30 -0.47 -10.87
C TRP A 410 31.07 -0.92 -9.42
N CYS A 411 30.79 -2.21 -9.18
CA CYS A 411 30.43 -2.75 -7.87
C CYS A 411 31.40 -3.81 -7.37
N HIS A 412 32.71 -3.62 -7.58
CA HIS A 412 33.76 -4.45 -6.98
C HIS A 412 33.52 -4.60 -5.46
N GLY A 413 32.87 -5.69 -5.06
CA GLY A 413 32.54 -6.00 -3.66
C GLY A 413 31.06 -6.01 -3.24
N HIS A 414 30.03 -5.85 -4.10
CA HIS A 414 28.62 -5.80 -3.66
C HIS A 414 27.59 -6.64 -4.49
N TYR A 415 26.96 -7.67 -3.88
CA TYR A 415 25.80 -8.53 -4.29
C TYR A 415 24.61 -7.84 -3.62
N TRP A 416 24.43 -6.55 -3.92
CA TRP A 416 23.26 -5.82 -3.46
C TRP A 416 22.03 -6.50 -4.05
N TRP A 417 21.05 -6.82 -3.21
CA TRP A 417 19.86 -7.56 -3.61
C TRP A 417 18.73 -6.64 -4.09
N GLY A 418 18.86 -5.33 -3.81
CA GLY A 418 17.79 -4.36 -3.95
C GLY A 418 17.68 -3.68 -5.31
N GLU A 419 18.60 -3.85 -6.26
CA GLU A 419 18.50 -3.14 -7.57
C GLU A 419 17.21 -3.44 -8.37
N GLY A 420 16.49 -4.53 -8.07
CA GLY A 420 15.31 -4.90 -8.85
C GLY A 420 14.14 -3.91 -8.67
N ASP A 421 13.62 -3.35 -9.77
CA ASP A 421 12.47 -2.45 -9.73
C ASP A 421 11.16 -3.19 -9.42
N GLU A 422 10.32 -2.60 -8.57
CA GLU A 422 8.93 -2.99 -8.44
C GLU A 422 8.15 -2.67 -9.73
N LYS A 423 7.28 -3.61 -10.13
CA LYS A 423 6.44 -3.46 -11.32
C LYS A 423 5.02 -3.94 -11.03
N PHE A 424 4.04 -3.06 -11.16
CA PHE A 424 2.62 -3.41 -10.98
C PHE A 424 1.92 -3.43 -12.33
N PHE A 425 1.28 -4.57 -12.62
CA PHE A 425 0.44 -4.77 -13.80
C PHE A 425 -1.01 -4.86 -13.31
N VAL A 426 -1.79 -3.83 -13.61
CA VAL A 426 -3.19 -3.71 -13.18
C VAL A 426 -4.12 -3.94 -14.36
N ASP A 427 -5.22 -4.65 -14.12
CA ASP A 427 -6.31 -4.87 -15.09
C ASP A 427 -5.90 -5.37 -16.48
N GLY A 428 -4.83 -6.17 -16.55
CA GLY A 428 -4.38 -6.84 -17.77
C GLY A 428 -3.53 -5.97 -18.70
N GLU A 429 -3.00 -4.84 -18.21
CA GLU A 429 -2.06 -4.01 -18.97
C GLU A 429 -0.79 -4.77 -19.41
N THR A 430 -0.26 -4.40 -20.58
CA THR A 430 0.95 -5.03 -21.15
C THR A 430 2.24 -4.40 -20.62
N PHE A 431 2.19 -3.13 -20.24
CA PHE A 431 3.29 -2.38 -19.65
C PHE A 431 2.81 -1.84 -18.29
N PRO A 432 3.62 -1.94 -17.22
CA PRO A 432 3.17 -1.64 -15.87
C PRO A 432 2.93 -0.14 -15.68
N SER A 433 1.78 0.19 -15.09
CA SER A 433 1.40 1.54 -14.69
C SER A 433 2.23 2.08 -13.51
N THR A 434 2.88 1.19 -12.78
CA THR A 434 3.91 1.52 -11.78
C THR A 434 5.18 0.76 -12.12
N PHE A 435 6.24 1.50 -12.43
CA PHE A 435 7.59 1.00 -12.65
C PHE A 435 8.54 1.74 -11.71
N GLY A 436 9.29 1.00 -10.90
CA GLY A 436 10.22 1.52 -9.90
C GLY A 436 11.58 1.93 -10.42
N THR A 437 12.53 2.06 -9.49
CA THR A 437 13.96 2.30 -9.78
C THR A 437 14.90 1.45 -8.91
N GLY A 438 14.33 0.58 -8.07
CA GLY A 438 15.04 -0.20 -7.07
C GLY A 438 14.10 -0.63 -5.94
N THR A 439 14.32 -1.81 -5.39
CA THR A 439 13.56 -2.36 -4.27
C THR A 439 13.76 -1.51 -3.00
N GLU A 440 14.96 -0.99 -2.72
CA GLU A 440 15.15 -0.04 -1.61
C GLU A 440 14.33 1.23 -1.83
N ASP A 441 14.27 1.73 -3.06
CA ASP A 441 13.56 2.95 -3.41
C ASP A 441 12.05 2.78 -3.18
N TYR A 442 11.51 1.59 -3.50
CA TYR A 442 10.13 1.20 -3.19
C TYR A 442 9.81 1.27 -1.70
N PHE A 443 10.72 0.78 -0.84
CA PHE A 443 10.59 0.87 0.62
C PHE A 443 10.91 2.27 1.18
N GLY A 444 11.20 3.24 0.31
CA GLY A 444 11.51 4.61 0.69
C GLY A 444 12.93 4.82 1.20
N TYR A 445 13.81 3.85 0.97
CA TYR A 445 15.24 3.89 1.28
C TYR A 445 16.03 4.42 0.07
N ALA A 446 17.36 4.45 0.15
CA ALA A 446 18.24 4.75 -0.97
C ALA A 446 19.68 4.29 -0.70
N TRP A 447 20.44 4.07 -1.78
CA TRP A 447 21.90 3.85 -1.76
C TRP A 447 22.39 2.55 -1.07
N GLY A 448 21.61 1.47 -1.17
CA GLY A 448 22.01 0.13 -0.69
C GLY A 448 22.14 0.00 0.83
#